data_AF-A0A4R2U1T2-F1
#
_entry.id   AF-A0A4R2U1T2-F1
#
_cell.length_a   1.000
_cell.length_b   1.000
_cell.length_c   1.000
_cell.angle_alpha   90.00
_cell.angle_beta   90.00
_cell.angle_gamma   90.00
#
_symmetry.space_group_name_H-M   'P 1'
#
loop_
_entity.id
_entity.type
_entity.pdbx_description
1 polymer ?
#
loop_
_entity_poly.entity_id
_entity_poly.type
_entity_poly.pdbx_seq_one_letter_code
_entity_poly.pdbx_strand_id
1 'polypeptide(L)'
;MPLSRTAWQLPPVAVTLSATVLAHAALWPFRAEDVDTFLVPWLDHIRAAGLIGAFATPFSNYTPPYLYLLALITPLGAVLTDLTLLKLLSVLGTIALSGAMWRLLTALDAPSPKRAAALALMLPSTLLNAPLLAQCDAMWAAACVMALAMAVEHRHASMLAWFGLAIAFKLQAAFFGPFVVALLLNRRVGFRLWLIAPATAFIALLPAWAAGWPIVDLLTIYVRQTSHFNLLSLNAPNPWIIIQALPGIQDLPMHALGMAIAIAGSVVYIAWLASRRVAPMPILPAALLAPLLVVSTLPRMHERYFFLADILAFALAMTMRSRASWSIAILCQAGSTLAILGYVADTQALSMLGAVAMIVATYRVTKLVTRPVDGGSAETHATIGCGTATRSVPTSGKPLSVNA
;
A
#
# COMPACT_ATOMS: atom_id res chain seq x y z
N MET A 1 -16.36 7.07 -38.08
CA MET A 1 -17.12 6.56 -36.91
C MET A 1 -16.15 6.36 -35.76
N PRO A 2 -16.23 7.14 -34.67
CA PRO A 2 -15.46 6.82 -33.47
C PRO A 2 -16.08 5.55 -32.88
N LEU A 3 -15.28 4.49 -32.75
CA LEU A 3 -15.68 3.31 -31.98
C LEU A 3 -16.13 3.80 -30.61
N SER A 4 -17.42 3.66 -30.33
CA SER A 4 -17.98 3.88 -29.00
C SER A 4 -17.14 3.06 -28.04
N ARG A 5 -16.33 3.73 -27.20
CA ARG A 5 -15.69 3.08 -26.07
C ARG A 5 -16.83 2.58 -25.20
N THR A 6 -17.22 1.32 -25.35
CA THR A 6 -18.05 0.63 -24.37
C THR A 6 -17.35 0.85 -23.04
N ALA A 7 -17.94 1.71 -22.21
CA ALA A 7 -17.38 2.04 -20.92
C ALA A 7 -17.30 0.72 -20.16
N TRP A 8 -16.08 0.17 -20.01
CA TRP A 8 -15.84 -1.10 -19.33
C TRP A 8 -16.56 -1.04 -17.99
N GLN A 9 -17.65 -1.81 -17.86
CA GLN A 9 -18.42 -1.82 -16.62
C GLN A 9 -17.78 -2.84 -15.68
N LEU A 10 -17.37 -2.38 -14.51
CA LEU A 10 -16.89 -3.29 -13.47
C LEU A 10 -18.05 -4.20 -13.02
N PRO A 11 -17.77 -5.48 -12.67
CA PRO A 11 -18.78 -6.40 -12.22
C PRO A 11 -19.53 -5.86 -10.99
N PRO A 12 -20.80 -6.26 -10.79
CA PRO A 12 -21.53 -5.95 -9.57
C PRO A 12 -20.78 -6.47 -8.32
N VAL A 13 -20.87 -5.73 -7.22
CA VAL A 13 -20.20 -6.09 -5.95
C VAL A 13 -20.59 -7.50 -5.50
N ALA A 14 -21.87 -7.86 -5.59
CA ALA A 14 -22.35 -9.19 -5.19
C ALA A 14 -21.65 -10.32 -5.97
N VAL A 15 -21.49 -10.16 -7.30
CA VAL A 15 -20.79 -11.14 -8.15
C VAL A 15 -19.33 -11.26 -7.75
N THR A 16 -18.67 -10.13 -7.50
CA THR A 16 -17.28 -10.12 -7.02
C THR A 16 -17.14 -10.83 -5.68
N LEU A 17 -18.03 -10.55 -4.71
CA LEU A 17 -18.01 -11.21 -3.40
C LEU A 17 -18.22 -12.72 -3.51
N SER A 18 -19.17 -13.17 -4.34
CA SER A 18 -19.38 -14.60 -4.59
C SER A 18 -18.14 -15.26 -5.18
N ALA A 19 -17.50 -14.64 -6.19
CA ALA A 19 -16.28 -15.14 -6.78
C ALA A 19 -15.10 -15.14 -5.78
N THR A 20 -14.99 -14.11 -4.95
CA THR A 20 -14.00 -14.05 -3.85
C THR A 20 -14.17 -15.22 -2.89
N VAL A 21 -15.40 -15.52 -2.45
CA VAL A 21 -15.67 -16.64 -1.54
C VAL A 21 -15.27 -17.98 -2.17
N LEU A 22 -15.61 -18.21 -3.44
CA LEU A 22 -15.23 -19.42 -4.17
C LEU A 22 -13.70 -19.55 -4.29
N ALA A 23 -13.00 -18.46 -4.62
CA ALA A 23 -11.54 -18.44 -4.70
C ALA A 23 -10.89 -18.69 -3.33
N HIS A 24 -11.45 -18.13 -2.25
CA HIS A 24 -10.98 -18.39 -0.89
C HIS A 24 -11.16 -19.87 -0.54
N ALA A 25 -12.31 -20.46 -0.84
CA ALA A 25 -12.58 -21.88 -0.57
C ALA A 25 -11.57 -22.80 -1.28
N ALA A 26 -11.18 -22.48 -2.52
CA ALA A 26 -10.20 -23.26 -3.27
C ALA A 26 -8.78 -23.22 -2.66
N LEU A 27 -8.40 -22.09 -2.06
CA LEU A 27 -7.06 -21.88 -1.48
C LEU A 27 -6.98 -22.24 0.01
N TRP A 28 -8.13 -22.36 0.68
CA TRP A 28 -8.24 -22.54 2.13
C TRP A 28 -7.52 -23.77 2.71
N PRO A 29 -7.40 -24.92 2.03
CA PRO A 29 -6.72 -26.08 2.59
C PRO A 29 -5.20 -25.93 2.73
N PHE A 30 -4.58 -25.04 1.95
CA PHE A 30 -3.12 -24.87 1.96
C PHE A 30 -2.63 -24.37 3.33
N ARG A 31 -1.59 -24.98 3.88
CA ARG A 31 -1.00 -24.57 5.16
C ARG A 31 0.44 -24.12 4.90
N ALA A 32 0.68 -22.82 5.04
CA ALA A 32 2.01 -22.24 4.84
C ALA A 32 2.90 -22.48 6.07
N GLU A 33 4.20 -22.55 5.85
CA GLU A 33 5.20 -22.80 6.91
C GLU A 33 5.12 -21.79 8.06
N ASP A 34 4.89 -20.50 7.76
CA ASP A 34 4.74 -19.44 8.76
C ASP A 34 3.60 -19.73 9.78
N VAL A 35 2.59 -20.51 9.39
CA VAL A 35 1.51 -20.92 10.30
C VAL A 35 2.09 -21.74 11.45
N ASP A 36 2.94 -22.70 11.15
CA ASP A 36 3.49 -23.64 12.12
C ASP A 36 4.71 -23.05 12.85
N THR A 37 5.55 -22.30 12.15
CA THR A 37 6.77 -21.70 12.71
C THR A 37 6.47 -20.53 13.64
N PHE A 38 5.43 -19.74 13.36
CA PHE A 38 5.15 -18.50 14.08
C PHE A 38 3.72 -18.43 14.64
N LEU A 39 2.71 -18.53 13.79
CA LEU A 39 1.34 -18.12 14.17
C LEU A 39 0.69 -19.05 15.21
N VAL A 40 0.83 -20.37 15.06
CA VAL A 40 0.33 -21.36 16.03
C VAL A 40 1.06 -21.22 17.37
N PRO A 41 2.41 -21.18 17.44
CA PRO A 41 3.11 -20.91 18.70
C PRO A 41 2.65 -19.66 19.43
N TRP A 42 2.37 -18.56 18.71
CA TRP A 42 1.84 -17.33 19.31
C TRP A 42 0.43 -17.50 19.85
N LEU A 43 -0.43 -18.20 19.10
CA LEU A 43 -1.78 -18.51 19.52
C LEU A 43 -1.79 -19.38 20.80
N ASP A 44 -0.93 -20.39 20.85
CA ASP A 44 -0.81 -21.29 22.00
C ASP A 44 -0.26 -20.58 23.24
N HIS A 45 0.71 -19.68 23.08
CA HIS A 45 1.17 -18.81 24.18
C HIS A 45 0.01 -17.97 24.74
N ILE A 46 -0.82 -17.36 23.87
CA ILE A 46 -1.96 -16.56 24.31
C ILE A 46 -3.01 -17.42 25.03
N ARG A 47 -3.27 -18.65 24.55
CA ARG A 47 -4.18 -19.59 25.21
C ARG A 47 -3.68 -19.98 26.60
N ALA A 48 -2.39 -20.26 26.73
CA ALA A 48 -1.79 -20.68 27.99
C ALA A 48 -1.70 -19.56 29.03
N ALA A 49 -1.31 -18.36 28.62
CA ALA A 49 -1.08 -17.22 29.53
C ALA A 49 -2.32 -16.32 29.71
N GLY A 50 -3.38 -16.53 28.92
CA GLY A 50 -4.58 -15.71 28.92
C GLY A 50 -4.46 -14.42 28.10
N LEU A 51 -5.61 -13.84 27.73
CA LEU A 51 -5.70 -12.76 26.73
C LEU A 51 -4.90 -11.50 27.06
N ILE A 52 -4.71 -11.20 28.35
CA ILE A 52 -3.94 -10.04 28.83
C ILE A 52 -2.57 -10.49 29.33
N GLY A 53 -2.53 -11.56 30.14
CA GLY A 53 -1.30 -12.08 30.74
C GLY A 53 -0.24 -12.50 29.73
N ALA A 54 -0.65 -12.93 28.53
CA ALA A 54 0.27 -13.26 27.44
C ALA A 54 1.23 -12.12 27.07
N PHE A 55 0.84 -10.87 27.29
CA PHE A 55 1.63 -9.68 26.98
C PHE A 55 2.57 -9.25 28.12
N ALA A 56 2.70 -10.03 29.19
CA ALA A 56 3.67 -9.75 30.25
C ALA A 56 5.12 -10.05 29.83
N THR A 57 5.31 -10.85 28.78
CA THR A 57 6.64 -11.29 28.32
C THR A 57 6.75 -11.27 26.79
N PRO A 58 7.96 -11.10 26.22
CA PRO A 58 8.16 -11.22 24.77
C PRO A 58 7.92 -12.65 24.25
N PHE A 59 7.09 -12.79 23.20
CA PHE A 59 6.81 -14.10 22.58
C PHE A 59 6.71 -14.07 21.05
N SER A 60 6.90 -12.92 20.42
CA SER A 60 6.71 -12.73 18.98
C SER A 60 7.81 -11.87 18.40
N ASN A 61 8.07 -12.06 17.10
CA ASN A 61 8.87 -11.13 16.32
C ASN A 61 8.04 -9.95 15.80
N TYR A 62 6.72 -9.90 15.99
CA TYR A 62 5.88 -8.76 15.62
C TYR A 62 5.74 -7.79 16.77
N THR A 63 5.50 -6.54 16.43
CA THR A 63 4.96 -5.57 17.38
C THR A 63 3.54 -5.98 17.82
N PRO A 64 3.13 -5.59 19.03
CA PRO A 64 1.86 -6.05 19.61
C PRO A 64 0.56 -5.83 18.84
N PRO A 65 0.36 -4.81 17.97
CA PRO A 65 -0.95 -4.57 17.36
C PRO A 65 -1.59 -5.76 16.64
N TYR A 66 -0.81 -6.54 15.89
CA TYR A 66 -1.30 -7.78 15.29
C TYR A 66 -1.64 -8.83 16.36
N LEU A 67 -0.80 -8.94 17.37
CA LEU A 67 -0.96 -9.90 18.48
C LEU A 67 -2.19 -9.59 19.32
N TYR A 68 -2.57 -8.31 19.50
CA TYR A 68 -3.82 -7.94 20.15
C TYR A 68 -5.02 -8.46 19.37
N LEU A 69 -5.01 -8.33 18.04
CA LEU A 69 -6.07 -8.89 17.20
C LEU A 69 -6.10 -10.42 17.27
N LEU A 70 -4.92 -11.05 17.28
CA LEU A 70 -4.81 -12.49 17.49
C LEU A 70 -5.42 -12.90 18.83
N ALA A 71 -5.09 -12.19 19.92
CA ALA A 71 -5.65 -12.44 21.25
C ALA A 71 -7.18 -12.23 21.29
N LEU A 72 -7.70 -11.20 20.64
CA LEU A 72 -9.15 -10.95 20.58
C LEU A 72 -9.92 -12.08 19.90
N ILE A 73 -9.33 -12.74 18.90
CA ILE A 73 -9.98 -13.85 18.20
C ILE A 73 -9.69 -15.22 18.82
N THR A 74 -8.66 -15.36 19.65
CA THR A 74 -8.27 -16.62 20.32
C THR A 74 -9.45 -17.41 20.91
N PRO A 75 -10.45 -16.79 21.58
CA PRO A 75 -11.60 -17.53 22.12
C PRO A 75 -12.43 -18.29 21.08
N LEU A 76 -12.43 -17.84 19.82
CA LEU A 76 -13.14 -18.54 18.73
C LEU A 76 -12.50 -19.88 18.37
N GLY A 77 -11.26 -20.13 18.82
CA GLY A 77 -10.58 -21.41 18.68
C GLY A 77 -11.25 -22.57 19.44
N ALA A 78 -12.25 -22.30 20.29
CA ALA A 78 -13.09 -23.35 20.89
C ALA A 78 -14.03 -24.02 19.87
N VAL A 79 -14.31 -23.35 18.74
CA VAL A 79 -15.22 -23.83 17.69
C VAL A 79 -14.50 -23.99 16.35
N LEU A 80 -13.45 -23.20 16.11
CA LEU A 80 -12.72 -23.17 14.85
C LEU A 80 -11.34 -23.82 14.99
N THR A 81 -10.85 -24.44 13.92
CA THR A 81 -9.46 -24.88 13.84
C THR A 81 -8.51 -23.68 13.80
N ASP A 82 -7.28 -23.86 14.30
CA ASP A 82 -6.26 -22.79 14.33
C ASP A 82 -5.99 -22.19 12.95
N LEU A 83 -5.87 -23.04 11.93
CA LEU A 83 -5.70 -22.58 10.55
C LEU A 83 -6.86 -21.71 10.09
N THR A 84 -8.10 -22.11 10.39
CA THR A 84 -9.29 -21.33 10.03
C THR A 84 -9.32 -20.00 10.76
N LEU A 85 -9.01 -20.01 12.05
CA LEU A 85 -8.96 -18.81 12.89
C LEU A 85 -7.94 -17.79 12.35
N LEU A 86 -6.72 -18.24 12.06
CA LEU A 86 -5.65 -17.41 11.52
C LEU A 86 -5.99 -16.85 10.14
N LYS A 87 -6.54 -17.68 9.24
CA LYS A 87 -6.95 -17.21 7.91
C LYS A 87 -8.12 -16.24 7.97
N LEU A 88 -9.07 -16.42 8.88
CA LEU A 88 -10.15 -15.43 9.08
C LEU A 88 -9.59 -14.09 9.52
N LEU A 89 -8.58 -14.06 10.39
CA LEU A 89 -7.90 -12.82 10.77
C LEU A 89 -7.27 -12.12 9.56
N SER A 90 -6.60 -12.87 8.71
CA SER A 90 -6.04 -12.36 7.45
C SER A 90 -7.12 -11.81 6.52
N VAL A 91 -8.26 -12.51 6.40
CA VAL A 91 -9.42 -12.06 5.61
C VAL A 91 -10.01 -10.77 6.17
N LEU A 92 -10.08 -10.59 7.49
CA LEU A 92 -10.50 -9.33 8.10
C LEU A 92 -9.57 -8.18 7.71
N GLY A 93 -8.26 -8.43 7.65
CA GLY A 93 -7.28 -7.48 7.11
C GLY A 93 -7.55 -7.11 5.64
N THR A 94 -7.86 -8.10 4.80
CA THR A 94 -8.21 -7.90 3.39
C THR A 94 -9.52 -7.13 3.20
N ILE A 95 -10.51 -7.33 4.08
CA ILE A 95 -11.73 -6.53 4.12
C ILE A 95 -11.42 -5.08 4.50
N ALA A 96 -10.59 -4.86 5.52
CA ALA A 96 -10.14 -3.51 5.90
C ALA A 96 -9.41 -2.81 4.76
N LEU A 97 -8.57 -3.54 4.02
CA LEU A 97 -7.89 -3.06 2.81
C LEU A 97 -8.88 -2.66 1.71
N SER A 98 -9.93 -3.45 1.47
CA SER A 98 -10.99 -3.09 0.52
C SER A 98 -11.70 -1.80 0.93
N GLY A 99 -11.99 -1.63 2.23
CA GLY A 99 -12.53 -0.37 2.77
C GLY A 99 -11.59 0.82 2.55
N ALA A 100 -10.29 0.64 2.83
CA ALA A 100 -9.26 1.65 2.56
C ALA A 100 -9.16 1.99 1.07
N MET A 101 -9.24 0.99 0.20
CA MET A 101 -9.26 1.16 -1.24
C MET A 101 -10.47 1.93 -1.73
N TRP A 102 -11.67 1.64 -1.20
CA TRP A 102 -12.86 2.43 -1.49
C TRP A 102 -12.65 3.90 -1.11
N ARG A 103 -12.06 4.15 0.07
CA ARG A 103 -11.78 5.50 0.55
C ARG A 103 -10.78 6.26 -0.31
N LEU A 104 -9.69 5.60 -0.72
CA LEU A 104 -8.67 6.17 -1.61
C LEU A 104 -9.25 6.45 -3.01
N LEU A 105 -9.93 5.48 -3.61
CA LEU A 105 -10.52 5.63 -4.94
C LEU A 105 -11.59 6.71 -4.99
N THR A 106 -12.35 6.89 -3.90
CA THR A 106 -13.30 8.01 -3.78
C THR A 106 -12.56 9.35 -3.71
N ALA A 107 -11.47 9.45 -2.93
CA ALA A 107 -10.67 10.68 -2.84
C ALA A 107 -10.00 11.04 -4.17
N LEU A 108 -9.73 10.05 -5.02
CA LEU A 108 -9.14 10.20 -6.36
C LEU A 108 -10.18 10.40 -7.47
N ASP A 109 -11.46 10.48 -7.14
CA ASP A 109 -12.58 10.55 -8.10
C ASP A 109 -12.54 9.42 -9.15
N ALA A 110 -12.16 8.21 -8.73
CA ALA A 110 -12.05 7.07 -9.62
C ALA A 110 -13.45 6.54 -10.03
N PRO A 111 -13.63 6.07 -11.28
CA PRO A 111 -14.91 5.52 -11.73
C PRO A 111 -15.34 4.29 -10.93
N SER A 112 -16.60 4.28 -10.44
CA SER A 112 -17.20 3.14 -9.72
C SER A 112 -16.35 2.64 -8.52
N PRO A 113 -16.00 3.51 -7.56
CA PRO A 113 -14.98 3.21 -6.55
C PRO A 113 -15.38 2.03 -5.65
N LYS A 114 -16.69 1.85 -5.39
CA LYS A 114 -17.20 0.69 -4.64
C LYS A 114 -16.94 -0.65 -5.35
N ARG A 115 -17.15 -0.71 -6.67
CA ARG A 115 -16.92 -1.95 -7.45
C ARG A 115 -15.43 -2.25 -7.59
N ALA A 116 -14.63 -1.22 -7.82
CA ALA A 116 -13.17 -1.33 -7.85
C ALA A 116 -12.59 -1.79 -6.49
N ALA A 117 -13.11 -1.26 -5.38
CA ALA A 117 -12.71 -1.70 -4.05
C ALA A 117 -13.07 -3.16 -3.76
N ALA A 118 -14.25 -3.63 -4.19
CA ALA A 118 -14.64 -5.03 -4.06
C ALA A 118 -13.69 -5.95 -4.84
N LEU A 119 -13.25 -5.54 -6.04
CA LEU A 119 -12.26 -6.29 -6.83
C LEU A 119 -10.90 -6.42 -6.13
N ALA A 120 -10.58 -5.50 -5.21
CA ALA A 120 -9.34 -5.59 -4.42
C ALA A 120 -9.30 -6.88 -3.57
N LEU A 121 -10.45 -7.44 -3.18
CA LEU A 121 -10.56 -8.71 -2.42
C LEU A 121 -10.20 -9.94 -3.25
N MET A 122 -10.15 -9.79 -4.59
CA MET A 122 -9.96 -10.88 -5.54
C MET A 122 -8.69 -10.70 -6.37
N LEU A 123 -7.81 -9.76 -5.98
CA LEU A 123 -6.51 -9.63 -6.63
C LEU A 123 -5.68 -10.89 -6.34
N PRO A 124 -4.88 -11.37 -7.31
CA PRO A 124 -3.95 -12.48 -7.08
C PRO A 124 -3.13 -12.29 -5.81
N SER A 125 -2.51 -11.11 -5.62
CA SER A 125 -1.78 -10.76 -4.40
C SER A 125 -2.60 -10.92 -3.11
N THR A 126 -3.87 -10.50 -3.08
CA THR A 126 -4.73 -10.63 -1.88
C THR A 126 -5.19 -12.06 -1.60
N LEU A 127 -5.50 -12.83 -2.66
CA LEU A 127 -5.87 -14.24 -2.54
C LEU A 127 -4.68 -15.10 -2.10
N LEU A 128 -3.49 -14.80 -2.61
CA LEU A 128 -2.28 -15.50 -2.19
C LEU A 128 -1.85 -15.07 -0.78
N ASN A 129 -2.13 -13.84 -0.34
CA ASN A 129 -1.75 -13.39 1.00
C ASN A 129 -2.63 -13.98 2.11
N ALA A 130 -3.95 -13.83 1.99
CA ALA A 130 -4.87 -14.18 3.08
C ALA A 130 -5.29 -15.66 3.05
N PRO A 131 -6.11 -16.13 2.08
CA PRO A 131 -6.61 -17.50 2.13
C PRO A 131 -5.57 -18.56 1.78
N LEU A 132 -4.49 -18.25 1.05
CA LEU A 132 -3.38 -19.20 0.85
C LEU A 132 -2.40 -19.17 2.03
N LEU A 133 -1.72 -18.03 2.27
CA LEU A 133 -0.59 -17.97 3.20
C LEU A 133 -0.93 -17.61 4.67
N ALA A 134 -2.17 -17.25 4.99
CA ALA A 134 -2.57 -16.75 6.32
C ALA A 134 -1.75 -15.54 6.81
N GLN A 135 -1.31 -14.67 5.88
CA GLN A 135 -0.49 -13.51 6.19
C GLN A 135 -1.34 -12.29 6.55
N CYS A 136 -0.74 -11.32 7.24
CA CYS A 136 -1.42 -10.12 7.71
C CYS A 136 -1.08 -8.86 6.88
N ASP A 137 -0.51 -9.00 5.68
CA ASP A 137 0.06 -7.84 4.96
C ASP A 137 -0.99 -6.81 4.55
N ALA A 138 -2.23 -7.27 4.34
CA ALA A 138 -3.37 -6.41 4.09
C ALA A 138 -3.62 -5.38 5.21
N MET A 139 -3.28 -5.67 6.47
CA MET A 139 -3.56 -4.76 7.60
C MET A 139 -2.70 -3.50 7.56
N TRP A 140 -1.38 -3.66 7.46
CA TRP A 140 -0.47 -2.51 7.38
C TRP A 140 -0.61 -1.79 6.03
N ALA A 141 -0.87 -2.54 4.94
CA ALA A 141 -1.12 -1.94 3.64
C ALA A 141 -2.41 -1.11 3.63
N ALA A 142 -3.48 -1.56 4.30
CA ALA A 142 -4.73 -0.79 4.45
C ALA A 142 -4.47 0.54 5.14
N ALA A 143 -3.67 0.55 6.21
CA ALA A 143 -3.28 1.76 6.91
C ALA A 143 -2.44 2.70 6.02
N CYS A 144 -1.50 2.19 5.21
CA CYS A 144 -0.78 2.99 4.20
C CYS A 144 -1.71 3.56 3.12
N VAL A 145 -2.68 2.78 2.64
CA VAL A 145 -3.69 3.21 1.66
C VAL A 145 -4.59 4.31 2.23
N MET A 146 -4.99 4.19 3.50
CA MET A 146 -5.70 5.25 4.22
C MET A 146 -4.86 6.50 4.41
N ALA A 147 -3.57 6.35 4.74
CA ALA A 147 -2.64 7.47 4.83
C ALA A 147 -2.56 8.21 3.48
N LEU A 148 -2.48 7.48 2.37
CA LEU A 148 -2.52 8.07 1.02
C LEU A 148 -3.87 8.76 0.73
N ALA A 149 -5.00 8.18 1.13
CA ALA A 149 -6.31 8.82 0.96
C ALA A 149 -6.38 10.16 1.71
N MET A 150 -5.90 10.21 2.96
CA MET A 150 -5.80 11.46 3.72
C MET A 150 -4.82 12.45 3.09
N ALA A 151 -3.74 11.95 2.49
CA ALA A 151 -2.77 12.75 1.76
C ALA A 151 -3.39 13.41 0.52
N VAL A 152 -4.19 12.68 -0.26
CA VAL A 152 -4.93 13.23 -1.42
C VAL A 152 -5.82 14.40 -0.98
N GLU A 153 -6.42 14.32 0.20
CA GLU A 153 -7.28 15.35 0.78
C GLU A 153 -6.54 16.43 1.58
N HIS A 154 -5.20 16.45 1.54
CA HIS A 154 -4.37 17.41 2.30
C HIS A 154 -4.56 17.34 3.83
N ARG A 155 -5.05 16.22 4.37
CA ARG A 155 -5.25 15.98 5.81
C ARG A 155 -4.00 15.37 6.46
N HIS A 156 -2.94 16.16 6.57
CA HIS A 156 -1.61 15.68 6.99
C HIS A 156 -1.55 15.01 8.38
N ALA A 157 -2.30 15.53 9.36
CA ALA A 157 -2.34 14.92 10.70
C ALA A 157 -2.94 13.50 10.66
N SER A 158 -4.07 13.33 9.97
CA SER A 158 -4.71 12.03 9.80
C SER A 158 -3.85 11.08 8.95
N MET A 159 -3.20 11.59 7.90
CA MET A 159 -2.22 10.84 7.11
C MET A 159 -1.11 10.27 7.99
N LEU A 160 -0.52 11.09 8.86
CA LEU A 160 0.58 10.67 9.74
C LEU A 160 0.12 9.70 10.83
N ALA A 161 -1.11 9.85 11.35
CA ALA A 161 -1.68 8.89 12.28
C ALA A 161 -1.85 7.51 11.63
N TRP A 162 -2.43 7.45 10.42
CA TRP A 162 -2.56 6.20 9.67
C TRP A 162 -1.21 5.58 9.32
N PHE A 163 -0.22 6.39 8.94
CA PHE A 163 1.12 5.90 8.66
C PHE A 163 1.81 5.35 9.93
N GLY A 164 1.67 6.05 11.07
CA GLY A 164 2.15 5.56 12.36
C GLY A 164 1.51 4.23 12.76
N LEU A 165 0.20 4.08 12.55
CA LEU A 165 -0.49 2.81 12.76
C LEU A 165 0.01 1.71 11.82
N ALA A 166 0.30 2.02 10.56
CA ALA A 166 0.87 1.06 9.60
C ALA A 166 2.23 0.54 10.09
N ILE A 167 3.11 1.45 10.54
CA ILE A 167 4.40 1.12 11.14
C ILE A 167 4.22 0.30 12.41
N ALA A 168 3.17 0.56 13.21
CA ALA A 168 2.90 -0.22 14.42
C ALA A 168 2.47 -1.67 14.12
N PHE A 169 1.84 -1.93 12.98
CA PHE A 169 1.49 -3.28 12.57
C PHE A 169 2.69 -4.05 12.03
N LYS A 170 3.50 -3.42 11.16
CA LYS A 170 4.63 -4.08 10.50
C LYS A 170 5.68 -3.07 10.02
N LEU A 171 6.96 -3.44 10.15
CA LEU A 171 8.10 -2.66 9.66
C LEU A 171 8.01 -2.38 8.15
N GLN A 172 7.39 -3.27 7.38
CA GLN A 172 7.21 -3.17 5.92
C GLN A 172 6.48 -1.89 5.50
N ALA A 173 5.70 -1.26 6.38
CA ALA A 173 5.14 0.06 6.12
C ALA A 173 6.23 1.13 5.85
N ALA A 174 7.47 0.92 6.33
CA ALA A 174 8.61 1.80 6.04
C ALA A 174 8.95 1.88 4.54
N PHE A 175 8.54 0.92 3.71
CA PHE A 175 8.68 0.99 2.25
C PHE A 175 7.93 2.18 1.64
N PHE A 176 6.89 2.66 2.33
CA PHE A 176 6.13 3.87 1.98
C PHE A 176 6.73 5.16 2.57
N GLY A 177 7.67 5.03 3.50
CA GLY A 177 8.29 6.14 4.24
C GLY A 177 8.94 7.22 3.35
N PRO A 178 9.73 6.87 2.31
CA PRO A 178 10.30 7.88 1.42
C PRO A 178 9.24 8.76 0.75
N PHE A 179 8.10 8.20 0.35
CA PHE A 179 6.99 8.99 -0.20
C PHE A 179 6.39 9.93 0.85
N VAL A 180 6.16 9.43 2.07
CA VAL A 180 5.63 10.24 3.18
C VAL A 180 6.56 11.43 3.45
N VAL A 181 7.86 11.19 3.67
CA VAL A 181 8.84 12.26 3.94
C VAL A 181 8.89 13.26 2.80
N ALA A 182 9.01 12.78 1.56
CA ALA A 182 9.06 13.64 0.39
C ALA A 182 7.81 14.51 0.25
N LEU A 183 6.63 13.96 0.53
CA LEU A 183 5.37 14.69 0.49
C LEU A 183 5.30 15.78 1.56
N LEU A 184 5.75 15.49 2.79
CA LEU A 184 5.79 16.46 3.88
C LEU A 184 6.73 17.63 3.54
N LEU A 185 7.89 17.34 2.95
CA LEU A 185 8.83 18.36 2.50
C LEU A 185 8.26 19.17 1.33
N ASN A 186 7.70 18.51 0.32
CA ASN A 186 7.08 19.14 -0.84
C ASN A 186 5.96 20.11 -0.42
N ARG A 187 5.11 19.68 0.52
CA ARG A 187 3.98 20.46 1.04
C ARG A 187 4.31 21.36 2.22
N ARG A 188 5.60 21.42 2.63
CA ARG A 188 6.08 22.25 3.75
C ARG A 188 5.28 22.03 5.05
N VAL A 189 4.95 20.77 5.34
CA VAL A 189 4.17 20.41 6.54
C VAL A 189 5.04 20.66 7.77
N GLY A 190 4.51 21.45 8.73
CA GLY A 190 5.24 21.82 9.93
C GLY A 190 5.75 20.61 10.73
N PHE A 191 7.01 20.67 11.17
CA PHE A 191 7.72 19.57 11.81
C PHE A 191 7.00 18.96 13.03
N ARG A 192 6.21 19.77 13.76
CA ARG A 192 5.42 19.30 14.92
C ARG A 192 4.45 18.17 14.55
N LEU A 193 3.86 18.23 13.36
CA LEU A 193 2.96 17.18 12.88
C LEU A 193 3.69 15.86 12.64
N TRP A 194 4.98 15.90 12.31
CA TRP A 194 5.76 14.70 12.00
C TRP A 194 5.82 13.74 13.21
N LEU A 195 5.71 14.28 14.43
CA LEU A 195 5.65 13.50 15.66
C LEU A 195 4.38 12.66 15.80
N ILE A 196 3.32 12.92 15.02
CA ILE A 196 2.07 12.14 15.07
C ILE A 196 2.32 10.67 14.67
N ALA A 197 3.15 10.42 13.66
CA ALA A 197 3.44 9.06 13.23
C ALA A 197 4.16 8.23 14.31
N PRO A 198 5.32 8.66 14.87
CA PRO A 198 5.96 7.92 15.96
C PRO A 198 5.11 7.89 17.22
N ALA A 199 4.34 8.95 17.53
CA ALA A 199 3.43 8.92 18.68
C ALA A 199 2.32 7.88 18.51
N THR A 200 1.71 7.78 17.32
CA THR A 200 0.67 6.76 17.05
C THR A 200 1.26 5.35 17.13
N ALA A 201 2.46 5.15 16.59
CA ALA A 201 3.16 3.87 16.69
C ALA A 201 3.44 3.49 18.15
N PHE A 202 3.92 4.44 18.96
CA PHE A 202 4.19 4.24 20.39
C PHE A 202 2.91 3.97 21.19
N ILE A 203 1.82 4.71 20.94
CA ILE A 203 0.53 4.50 21.59
C ILE A 203 0.05 3.06 21.40
N ALA A 204 0.25 2.50 20.21
CA ALA A 204 -0.12 1.12 19.91
C ALA A 204 0.69 0.08 20.71
N LEU A 205 1.82 0.45 21.31
CA LEU A 205 2.62 -0.43 22.18
C LEU A 205 2.15 -0.40 23.65
N LEU A 206 1.37 0.62 24.05
CA LEU A 206 1.02 0.86 25.45
C LEU A 206 0.31 -0.30 26.14
N PRO A 207 -0.66 -1.02 25.51
CA PRO A 207 -1.33 -2.12 26.19
C PRO A 207 -0.38 -3.25 26.59
N ALA A 208 0.54 -3.65 25.72
CA ALA A 208 1.54 -4.68 26.02
C ALA A 208 2.54 -4.21 27.08
N TRP A 209 2.97 -2.94 27.01
CA TRP A 209 3.85 -2.38 28.03
C TRP A 209 3.19 -2.37 29.40
N ALA A 210 1.91 -1.94 29.48
CA ALA A 210 1.13 -1.95 30.70
C ALA A 210 0.89 -3.37 31.26
N ALA A 211 0.83 -4.39 30.39
CA ALA A 211 0.72 -5.79 30.78
C ALA A 211 2.04 -6.40 31.29
N GLY A 212 3.18 -5.74 31.06
CA GLY A 212 4.49 -6.14 31.58
C GLY A 212 5.59 -6.33 30.53
N TRP A 213 5.27 -6.29 29.23
CA TRP A 213 6.29 -6.45 28.17
C TRP A 213 7.35 -5.35 28.29
N PRO A 214 8.65 -5.70 28.44
CA PRO A 214 9.70 -4.69 28.58
C PRO A 214 9.72 -3.70 27.42
N ILE A 215 9.71 -2.39 27.74
CA ILE A 215 9.64 -1.33 26.72
C ILE A 215 10.83 -1.35 25.76
N VAL A 216 12.02 -1.76 26.24
CA VAL A 216 13.22 -1.89 25.41
C VAL A 216 13.02 -2.96 24.34
N ASP A 217 12.41 -4.10 24.69
CA ASP A 217 12.10 -5.13 23.71
C ASP A 217 11.09 -4.59 22.68
N LEU A 218 10.00 -3.98 23.14
CA LEU A 218 8.98 -3.38 22.27
C LEU A 218 9.55 -2.38 21.25
N LEU A 219 10.45 -1.49 21.69
CA LEU A 219 11.08 -0.47 20.83
C LEU A 219 12.16 -1.05 19.91
N THR A 220 12.71 -2.23 20.22
CA THR A 220 13.82 -2.84 19.46
C THR A 220 13.43 -4.06 18.62
N ILE A 221 12.17 -4.51 18.66
CA ILE A 221 11.65 -5.65 17.86
C ILE A 221 12.13 -5.57 16.40
N TYR A 222 11.93 -4.43 15.73
CA TYR A 222 12.30 -4.26 14.32
C TYR A 222 13.80 -4.25 14.07
N VAL A 223 14.60 -3.74 15.01
CA VAL A 223 16.06 -3.81 14.90
C VAL A 223 16.52 -5.26 14.97
N ARG A 224 15.95 -6.06 15.88
CA ARG A 224 16.29 -7.48 16.06
C ARG A 224 15.89 -8.38 14.89
N GLN A 225 14.89 -7.99 14.09
CA GLN A 225 14.51 -8.73 12.89
C GLN A 225 15.58 -8.69 11.78
N THR A 226 16.41 -7.64 11.74
CA THR A 226 17.30 -7.39 10.60
C THR A 226 18.45 -8.40 10.43
N SER A 227 18.74 -9.21 11.44
CA SER A 227 19.89 -10.14 11.48
C SER A 227 19.58 -11.60 11.15
N HIS A 228 18.34 -11.95 10.78
CA HIS A 228 17.90 -13.35 10.78
C HIS A 228 18.27 -14.18 9.54
N PHE A 229 18.54 -13.55 8.39
CA PHE A 229 18.74 -14.27 7.11
C PHE A 229 20.00 -13.85 6.37
N ASN A 230 20.74 -14.84 5.86
CA ASN A 230 21.99 -14.64 5.11
C ASN A 230 21.79 -14.48 3.59
N LEU A 231 20.61 -14.82 3.06
CA LEU A 231 20.26 -14.69 1.64
C LEU A 231 20.02 -13.23 1.24
N LEU A 232 20.37 -12.87 0.00
CA LEU A 232 20.10 -11.53 -0.55
C LEU A 232 18.63 -11.34 -0.90
N SER A 233 17.91 -12.42 -1.22
CA SER A 233 16.47 -12.43 -1.43
C SER A 233 15.84 -13.74 -0.95
N LEU A 234 14.76 -13.62 -0.18
CA LEU A 234 13.92 -14.72 0.30
C LEU A 234 12.73 -14.85 -0.66
N ASN A 235 13.01 -15.16 -1.92
CA ASN A 235 12.04 -15.20 -3.02
C ASN A 235 11.33 -13.88 -3.36
N ALA A 236 11.79 -12.72 -2.86
CA ALA A 236 11.27 -11.45 -3.37
C ALA A 236 11.54 -11.32 -4.89
N PRO A 237 10.56 -10.84 -5.69
CA PRO A 237 10.74 -10.55 -7.10
C PRO A 237 11.51 -9.24 -7.28
N ASN A 238 12.75 -9.18 -6.79
CA ASN A 238 13.66 -8.03 -6.88
C ASN A 238 14.97 -8.42 -7.60
N PRO A 239 15.77 -7.46 -8.07
CA PRO A 239 17.07 -7.74 -8.71
C PRO A 239 17.98 -8.67 -7.90
N TRP A 240 17.90 -8.65 -6.57
CA TRP A 240 18.74 -9.46 -5.69
C TRP A 240 18.53 -10.97 -5.87
N ILE A 241 17.33 -11.44 -6.24
CA ILE A 241 17.11 -12.87 -6.51
C ILE A 241 17.90 -13.35 -7.73
N ILE A 242 18.10 -12.48 -8.72
CA ILE A 242 18.89 -12.77 -9.93
C ILE A 242 20.38 -12.71 -9.58
N ILE A 243 20.81 -11.66 -8.88
CA ILE A 243 22.20 -11.48 -8.46
C ILE A 243 22.65 -12.65 -7.58
N GLN A 244 21.79 -13.12 -6.68
CA GLN A 244 22.05 -14.25 -5.80
C GLN A 244 22.40 -15.55 -6.54
N ALA A 245 21.89 -15.72 -7.76
CA ALA A 245 22.13 -16.92 -8.56
C ALA A 245 23.40 -16.85 -9.42
N LEU A 246 24.10 -15.72 -9.45
CA LEU A 246 25.34 -15.58 -10.22
C LEU A 246 26.52 -16.26 -9.49
N PRO A 247 27.40 -16.96 -10.23
CA PRO A 247 28.58 -17.57 -9.62
C PRO A 247 29.57 -16.50 -9.11
N GLY A 248 30.17 -16.75 -7.94
CA GLY A 248 31.25 -15.91 -7.38
C GLY A 248 30.78 -14.65 -6.62
N ILE A 249 29.47 -14.49 -6.38
CA ILE A 249 28.93 -13.35 -5.62
C ILE A 249 28.92 -13.59 -4.10
N GLN A 250 29.16 -14.82 -3.64
CA GLN A 250 29.02 -15.22 -2.24
C GLN A 250 30.02 -14.52 -1.30
N ASP A 251 31.23 -14.23 -1.77
CA ASP A 251 32.29 -13.61 -0.97
C ASP A 251 32.25 -12.08 -0.99
N LEU A 252 31.36 -11.50 -1.80
CA LEU A 252 31.25 -10.05 -1.95
C LEU A 252 30.28 -9.46 -0.90
N PRO A 253 30.51 -8.22 -0.42
CA PRO A 253 29.67 -7.57 0.59
C PRO A 253 28.34 -7.05 -0.01
N MET A 254 27.58 -7.91 -0.69
CA MET A 254 26.36 -7.57 -1.43
C MET A 254 25.25 -7.01 -0.54
N HIS A 255 25.18 -7.44 0.72
CA HIS A 255 24.23 -6.87 1.70
C HIS A 255 24.50 -5.38 1.97
N ALA A 256 25.76 -5.00 2.17
CA ALA A 256 26.15 -3.62 2.42
C ALA A 256 25.93 -2.76 1.16
N LEU A 257 26.26 -3.29 -0.01
CA LEU A 257 25.99 -2.64 -1.29
C LEU A 257 24.49 -2.39 -1.49
N GLY A 258 23.65 -3.40 -1.24
CA GLY A 258 22.20 -3.25 -1.38
C GLY A 258 21.61 -2.24 -0.42
N MET A 259 22.08 -2.22 0.82
CA MET A 259 21.68 -1.19 1.80
C MET A 259 22.10 0.21 1.34
N ALA A 260 23.32 0.38 0.84
CA ALA A 260 23.80 1.66 0.32
C ALA A 260 22.97 2.14 -0.88
N ILE A 261 22.65 1.26 -1.82
CA ILE A 261 21.79 1.56 -2.97
C ILE A 261 20.39 1.96 -2.51
N ALA A 262 19.80 1.24 -1.55
CA ALA A 262 18.46 1.55 -1.04
C ALA A 262 18.40 2.91 -0.33
N ILE A 263 19.41 3.23 0.48
CA ILE A 263 19.53 4.53 1.16
C ILE A 263 19.70 5.65 0.13
N ALA A 264 20.67 5.51 -0.78
CA ALA A 264 20.93 6.51 -1.81
C ALA A 264 19.71 6.73 -2.72
N GLY A 265 19.08 5.64 -3.17
CA GLY A 265 17.87 5.68 -3.98
C GLY A 265 16.70 6.35 -3.27
N SER A 266 16.52 6.08 -1.98
CA SER A 266 15.49 6.74 -1.15
C SER A 266 15.76 8.24 -1.01
N VAL A 267 17.01 8.65 -0.73
CA VAL A 267 17.40 10.05 -0.61
C VAL A 267 17.20 10.79 -1.95
N VAL A 268 17.63 10.20 -3.06
CA VAL A 268 17.45 10.77 -4.40
C VAL A 268 15.96 10.91 -4.73
N TYR A 269 15.16 9.88 -4.46
CA TYR A 269 13.71 9.93 -4.65
C TYR A 269 13.05 11.03 -3.80
N ILE A 270 13.45 11.15 -2.53
CA ILE A 270 12.95 12.19 -1.62
C ILE A 270 13.28 13.58 -2.15
N ALA A 271 14.56 13.83 -2.49
CA ALA A 271 15.00 15.13 -3.00
C ALA A 271 14.32 15.50 -4.32
N TRP A 272 14.20 14.52 -5.24
CA TRP A 272 13.53 14.70 -6.52
C TRP A 272 12.05 15.08 -6.35
N LEU A 273 11.31 14.37 -5.50
CA LEU A 273 9.89 14.64 -5.30
C LEU A 273 9.67 15.93 -4.48
N ALA A 274 10.49 16.17 -3.46
CA ALA A 274 10.44 17.38 -2.64
C ALA A 274 10.70 18.66 -3.46
N SER A 275 11.58 18.59 -4.46
CA SER A 275 11.95 19.73 -5.31
C SER A 275 10.94 20.09 -6.40
N ARG A 276 9.93 19.24 -6.67
CA ARG A 276 8.92 19.52 -7.69
C ARG A 276 8.04 20.71 -7.29
N ARG A 277 8.17 21.82 -8.03
CA ARG A 277 7.37 23.04 -7.85
C ARG A 277 5.95 22.83 -8.42
N VAL A 278 5.00 22.64 -7.53
CA VAL A 278 3.53 22.87 -7.63
C VAL A 278 2.91 22.95 -9.04
N ALA A 279 2.41 21.80 -9.50
CA ALA A 279 1.33 21.53 -10.47
C ALA A 279 0.82 20.11 -10.14
N PRO A 280 -0.42 19.65 -10.45
CA PRO A 280 -1.04 18.53 -9.73
C PRO A 280 -0.12 17.32 -9.72
N MET A 281 0.51 17.09 -8.56
CA MET A 281 1.51 16.06 -8.40
C MET A 281 0.80 14.74 -8.67
N PRO A 282 1.33 13.86 -9.53
CA PRO A 282 0.78 12.52 -9.70
C PRO A 282 1.04 11.71 -8.42
N ILE A 283 0.28 12.04 -7.37
CA ILE A 283 0.48 11.56 -6.00
C ILE A 283 0.40 10.05 -5.93
N LEU A 284 -0.51 9.44 -6.68
CA LEU A 284 -0.66 8.00 -6.73
C LEU A 284 0.51 7.29 -7.45
N PRO A 285 0.94 7.69 -8.67
CA PRO A 285 2.18 7.18 -9.24
C PRO A 285 3.42 7.39 -8.37
N ALA A 286 3.55 8.56 -7.72
CA ALA A 286 4.65 8.82 -6.80
C ALA A 286 4.61 7.89 -5.59
N ALA A 287 3.43 7.71 -4.99
CA ALA A 287 3.18 6.79 -3.88
C ALA A 287 3.49 5.33 -4.24
N LEU A 288 3.15 4.88 -5.44
CA LEU A 288 3.47 3.55 -5.96
C LEU A 288 4.98 3.37 -6.21
N LEU A 289 5.67 4.41 -6.69
CA LEU A 289 7.08 4.32 -6.99
C LEU A 289 7.94 4.06 -5.75
N ALA A 290 7.55 4.58 -4.58
CA ALA A 290 8.31 4.38 -3.34
C ALA A 290 8.48 2.90 -2.95
N PRO A 291 7.43 2.08 -2.73
CA PRO A 291 7.61 0.67 -2.42
C PRO A 291 8.27 -0.10 -3.56
N LEU A 292 8.02 0.25 -4.83
CA LEU A 292 8.71 -0.38 -5.97
C LEU A 292 10.23 -0.16 -5.91
N LEU A 293 10.69 1.06 -5.61
CA LEU A 293 12.11 1.37 -5.50
C LEU A 293 12.73 0.73 -4.25
N VAL A 294 12.09 0.89 -3.09
CA VAL A 294 12.65 0.44 -1.81
C VAL A 294 12.76 -1.08 -1.77
N VAL A 295 11.70 -1.80 -2.12
CA VAL A 295 11.71 -3.29 -2.09
C VAL A 295 12.59 -3.87 -3.19
N SER A 296 12.73 -3.18 -4.33
CA SER A 296 13.68 -3.60 -5.37
C SER A 296 15.15 -3.44 -4.94
N THR A 297 15.45 -2.44 -4.12
CA THR A 297 16.84 -2.09 -3.78
C THR A 297 17.31 -2.66 -2.46
N LEU A 298 16.40 -2.95 -1.52
CA LEU A 298 16.78 -3.59 -0.26
C LEU A 298 17.10 -5.09 -0.42
N PRO A 299 18.16 -5.59 0.22
CA PRO A 299 18.40 -7.04 0.35
C PRO A 299 17.47 -7.65 1.42
N ARG A 300 17.44 -8.98 1.51
CA ARG A 300 16.68 -9.78 2.50
C ARG A 300 15.17 -9.58 2.43
N MET A 301 14.65 -9.27 1.25
CA MET A 301 13.22 -9.09 1.03
C MET A 301 12.54 -10.45 0.79
N HIS A 302 11.30 -10.60 1.26
CA HIS A 302 10.47 -11.80 1.06
C HIS A 302 9.54 -11.70 -0.16
N GLU A 303 9.06 -12.85 -0.63
CA GLU A 303 8.16 -13.05 -1.77
C GLU A 303 6.92 -12.15 -1.77
N ARG A 304 6.45 -11.75 -0.59
CA ARG A 304 5.25 -10.94 -0.37
C ARG A 304 5.50 -9.44 -0.17
N TYR A 305 6.74 -8.96 -0.15
CA TYR A 305 7.05 -7.58 0.26
C TYR A 305 6.63 -6.51 -0.75
N PHE A 306 6.32 -6.87 -1.99
CA PHE A 306 5.72 -5.97 -2.98
C PHE A 306 4.20 -5.76 -2.80
N PHE A 307 3.58 -6.35 -1.77
CA PHE A 307 2.13 -6.28 -1.56
C PHE A 307 1.54 -4.85 -1.61
N LEU A 308 2.18 -3.85 -0.99
CA LEU A 308 1.70 -2.47 -1.09
C LEU A 308 1.78 -1.93 -2.53
N ALA A 309 2.84 -2.27 -3.27
CA ALA A 309 2.97 -1.87 -4.67
C ALA A 309 1.88 -2.52 -5.54
N ASP A 310 1.50 -3.77 -5.27
CA ASP A 310 0.40 -4.45 -5.95
C ASP A 310 -0.93 -3.72 -5.80
N ILE A 311 -1.24 -3.30 -4.57
CA ILE A 311 -2.47 -2.57 -4.26
C ILE A 311 -2.48 -1.18 -4.89
N LEU A 312 -1.37 -0.43 -4.78
CA LEU A 312 -1.28 0.90 -5.36
C LEU A 312 -1.26 0.88 -6.90
N ALA A 313 -0.68 -0.16 -7.51
CA ALA A 313 -0.71 -0.36 -8.95
C ALA A 313 -2.13 -0.67 -9.45
N PHE A 314 -2.88 -1.49 -8.70
CA PHE A 314 -4.30 -1.71 -8.98
C PHE A 314 -5.12 -0.42 -8.84
N ALA A 315 -4.90 0.36 -7.77
CA ALA A 315 -5.52 1.67 -7.58
C ALA A 315 -5.25 2.60 -8.79
N LEU A 316 -4.01 2.58 -9.29
CA LEU A 316 -3.60 3.36 -10.45
C LEU A 316 -4.36 2.95 -11.72
N ALA A 317 -4.49 1.64 -11.97
CA ALA A 317 -5.25 1.12 -13.09
C ALA A 317 -6.75 1.47 -13.01
N MET A 318 -7.34 1.41 -11.82
CA MET A 318 -8.75 1.76 -11.59
C MET A 318 -9.01 3.26 -11.76
N THR A 319 -8.06 4.10 -11.35
CA THR A 319 -8.19 5.56 -11.43
C THR A 319 -7.96 6.06 -12.86
N MET A 320 -6.84 5.68 -13.49
CA MET A 320 -6.46 6.23 -14.81
C MET A 320 -7.08 5.49 -15.99
N ARG A 321 -7.35 4.19 -15.85
CA ARG A 321 -7.94 3.31 -16.88
C ARG A 321 -7.22 3.35 -18.24
N SER A 322 -5.95 3.70 -18.24
CA SER A 322 -5.10 3.76 -19.43
C SER A 322 -4.41 2.41 -19.68
N ARG A 323 -3.98 2.16 -20.92
CA ARG A 323 -3.16 0.96 -21.23
C ARG A 323 -1.87 0.90 -20.40
N ALA A 324 -1.26 2.06 -20.13
CA ALA A 324 -0.03 2.15 -19.34
C ALA A 324 -0.28 1.74 -17.87
N SER A 325 -1.32 2.29 -17.24
CA SER A 325 -1.67 1.97 -15.85
C SER A 325 -2.08 0.50 -15.67
N TRP A 326 -2.85 -0.05 -16.62
CA TRP A 326 -3.21 -1.47 -16.61
C TRP A 326 -1.99 -2.38 -16.77
N SER A 327 -1.08 -2.01 -17.67
CA SER A 327 0.14 -2.80 -17.83
C SER A 327 1.02 -2.77 -16.58
N ILE A 328 1.09 -1.65 -15.85
CA ILE A 328 1.80 -1.59 -14.57
C ILE A 328 1.14 -2.53 -13.56
N ALA A 329 -0.19 -2.47 -13.40
CA ALA A 329 -0.92 -3.34 -12.48
C ALA A 329 -0.74 -4.82 -12.79
N ILE A 330 -0.81 -5.20 -14.06
CA ILE A 330 -0.60 -6.59 -14.50
C ILE A 330 0.83 -7.05 -14.18
N LEU A 331 1.84 -6.23 -14.47
CA LEU A 331 3.24 -6.57 -14.19
C LEU A 331 3.50 -6.74 -12.69
N CYS A 332 2.97 -5.87 -11.84
CA CYS A 332 3.09 -6.02 -10.39
C CYS A 332 2.41 -7.31 -9.91
N GLN A 333 1.13 -7.50 -10.25
CA GLN A 333 0.38 -8.69 -9.83
C GLN A 333 1.02 -9.99 -10.33
N ALA A 334 1.50 -10.01 -11.58
CA ALA A 334 2.21 -11.16 -12.13
C ALA A 334 3.54 -11.40 -11.40
N GLY A 335 4.31 -10.35 -11.11
CA GLY A 335 5.58 -10.46 -10.40
C GLY A 335 5.43 -11.04 -9.00
N SER A 336 4.48 -10.52 -8.22
CA SER A 336 4.20 -11.03 -6.87
C SER A 336 3.58 -12.43 -6.90
N THR A 337 2.73 -12.73 -7.88
CA THR A 337 2.17 -14.07 -8.06
C THR A 337 3.27 -15.09 -8.34
N LEU A 338 4.18 -14.78 -9.28
CA LEU A 338 5.30 -15.65 -9.62
C LEU A 338 6.23 -15.87 -8.42
N ALA A 339 6.48 -14.85 -7.61
CA ALA A 339 7.28 -14.98 -6.40
C ALA A 339 6.64 -15.92 -5.36
N ILE A 340 5.34 -15.78 -5.10
CA ILE A 340 4.63 -16.66 -4.17
C ILE A 340 4.52 -18.08 -4.71
N LEU A 341 4.27 -18.25 -6.01
CA LEU A 341 4.28 -19.57 -6.64
C LEU A 341 5.69 -20.19 -6.61
N GLY A 342 6.74 -19.38 -6.78
CA GLY A 342 8.12 -19.80 -6.60
C GLY A 342 8.42 -20.29 -5.19
N TYR A 343 7.90 -19.60 -4.17
CA TYR A 343 7.96 -20.07 -2.78
C TYR A 343 7.22 -21.40 -2.60
N VAL A 344 5.96 -21.52 -3.07
CA VAL A 344 5.15 -22.74 -2.90
C VAL A 344 5.74 -23.93 -3.66
N ALA A 345 6.33 -23.70 -4.84
CA ALA A 345 6.94 -24.73 -5.67
C ALA A 345 8.43 -24.94 -5.38
N ASP A 346 8.97 -24.29 -4.35
CA ASP A 346 10.39 -24.33 -3.95
C ASP A 346 11.36 -24.08 -5.13
N THR A 347 11.08 -23.06 -5.93
CA THR A 347 11.88 -22.68 -7.10
C THR A 347 12.08 -21.18 -7.22
N GLN A 348 13.34 -20.75 -7.27
CA GLN A 348 13.70 -19.34 -7.43
C GLN A 348 13.50 -18.84 -8.87
N ALA A 349 13.36 -19.74 -9.85
CA ALA A 349 13.23 -19.38 -11.26
C ALA A 349 11.97 -18.53 -11.52
N LEU A 350 10.85 -18.86 -10.87
CA LEU A 350 9.62 -18.07 -10.98
C LEU A 350 9.82 -16.67 -10.35
N SER A 351 10.46 -16.59 -9.19
CA SER A 351 10.79 -15.32 -8.54
C SER A 351 11.71 -14.43 -9.40
N MET A 352 12.65 -15.02 -10.15
CA MET A 352 13.50 -14.29 -11.12
C MET A 352 12.69 -13.72 -12.29
N LEU A 353 11.75 -14.49 -12.85
CA LEU A 353 10.82 -13.98 -13.87
C LEU A 353 9.94 -12.85 -13.31
N GLY A 354 9.50 -13.01 -12.06
CA GLY A 354 8.77 -11.97 -11.34
C GLY A 354 9.60 -10.70 -11.15
N ALA A 355 10.89 -10.83 -10.86
CA ALA A 355 11.81 -9.69 -10.75
C ALA A 355 11.91 -8.89 -12.05
N VAL A 356 11.95 -9.56 -13.21
CA VAL A 356 11.90 -8.87 -14.51
C VAL A 356 10.60 -8.07 -14.66
N ALA A 357 9.46 -8.64 -14.27
CA ALA A 357 8.18 -7.94 -14.31
C ALA A 357 8.18 -6.69 -13.40
N MET A 358 8.72 -6.80 -12.18
CA MET A 358 8.84 -5.68 -11.22
C MET A 358 9.78 -4.58 -11.71
N ILE A 359 10.92 -4.93 -12.33
CA ILE A 359 11.84 -3.96 -12.94
C ILE A 359 11.13 -3.18 -14.05
N VAL A 360 10.41 -3.87 -14.93
CA VAL A 360 9.67 -3.23 -16.03
C VAL A 360 8.53 -2.37 -15.49
N ALA A 361 7.81 -2.82 -14.45
CA ALA A 361 6.77 -2.03 -13.79
C ALA A 361 7.35 -0.74 -13.20
N THR A 362 8.47 -0.85 -12.46
CA THR A 362 9.19 0.28 -11.86
C THR A 362 9.60 1.30 -12.93
N TYR A 363 10.21 0.85 -14.03
CA TYR A 363 10.57 1.72 -15.15
C TYR A 363 9.35 2.47 -15.75
N ARG A 364 8.23 1.77 -15.93
CA ARG A 364 7.01 2.36 -16.49
C ARG A 364 6.38 3.38 -15.53
N VAL A 365 6.37 3.10 -14.23
CA VAL A 365 5.93 4.04 -13.21
C VAL A 365 6.84 5.26 -13.21
N THR A 366 8.17 5.09 -13.19
CA THR A 366 9.12 6.21 -13.28
C THR A 366 8.82 7.10 -14.47
N LYS A 367 8.65 6.53 -15.67
CA LYS A 367 8.25 7.29 -16.87
C LYS A 367 6.94 8.03 -16.69
N LEU A 368 5.97 7.45 -15.99
CA LEU A 368 4.68 8.09 -15.74
C LEU A 368 4.83 9.28 -14.80
N VAL A 369 5.66 9.18 -13.75
CA VAL A 369 5.85 10.26 -12.77
C VAL A 369 6.80 11.36 -13.26
N THR A 370 7.70 11.06 -14.21
CA THR A 370 8.69 12.02 -14.72
C THR A 370 8.24 12.80 -15.95
N ARG A 371 7.13 12.43 -16.59
CA ARG A 371 6.58 13.17 -17.73
C ARG A 371 6.45 14.67 -17.41
N PRO A 372 6.89 15.56 -18.32
CA PRO A 372 6.56 16.97 -18.21
C PRO A 372 5.05 17.10 -18.07
N VAL A 373 4.59 17.94 -17.15
CA VAL A 373 3.22 18.45 -17.22
C VAL A 373 3.26 19.37 -18.43
N ASP A 374 2.77 18.92 -19.58
CA ASP A 374 2.67 19.76 -20.75
C ASP A 374 1.93 21.04 -20.32
N GLY A 375 2.63 22.18 -20.41
CA GLY A 375 2.02 23.47 -20.15
C GLY A 375 0.82 23.58 -21.06
N GLY A 376 -0.38 23.58 -20.46
CA GLY A 376 -1.63 23.68 -21.19
C GLY A 376 -1.51 24.81 -22.21
N SER A 377 -1.60 24.43 -23.48
CA SER A 377 -1.68 25.30 -24.62
C SER A 377 -2.78 26.34 -24.39
N ALA A 378 -2.38 27.55 -24.03
CA ALA A 378 -3.21 28.74 -24.00
C ALA A 378 -3.47 29.26 -25.44
N GLU A 379 -3.77 28.35 -26.37
CA GLU A 379 -4.11 28.65 -27.77
C GLU A 379 -5.40 27.92 -28.14
N THR A 380 -6.52 28.24 -27.48
CA THR A 380 -7.86 28.07 -28.09
C THR A 380 -8.93 28.96 -27.46
N HIS A 381 -8.61 30.22 -27.16
CA HIS A 381 -9.65 31.26 -26.95
C HIS A 381 -9.24 32.57 -27.62
N ALA A 382 -8.91 32.49 -28.91
CA ALA A 382 -9.05 33.61 -29.82
C ALA A 382 -9.90 33.09 -30.99
N THR A 383 -11.11 33.64 -31.09
CA THR A 383 -11.98 33.84 -32.27
C THR A 383 -13.43 33.48 -31.95
N ILE A 384 -14.10 34.29 -31.14
CA ILE A 384 -15.51 34.65 -31.40
C ILE A 384 -15.58 36.17 -31.21
N GLY A 385 -15.55 36.88 -32.33
CA GLY A 385 -15.83 38.30 -32.38
C GLY A 385 -17.33 38.58 -32.40
N CYS A 386 -17.64 39.82 -32.05
CA CYS A 386 -18.82 40.61 -32.41
C CYS A 386 -20.06 40.48 -31.51
N GLY A 387 -20.42 41.59 -30.85
CA GLY A 387 -21.72 41.78 -30.20
C GLY A 387 -21.74 42.74 -29.01
N THR A 388 -21.18 43.95 -29.12
CA THR A 388 -21.41 45.03 -28.15
C THR A 388 -22.87 45.50 -28.25
N ALA A 389 -23.70 45.06 -27.31
CA ALA A 389 -25.02 45.65 -27.07
C ALA A 389 -24.94 46.63 -25.88
N THR A 390 -24.82 47.91 -26.20
CA THR A 390 -25.04 49.03 -25.30
C THR A 390 -26.51 49.03 -24.85
N ARG A 391 -26.74 48.92 -23.54
CA ARG A 391 -28.09 48.98 -22.96
C ARG A 391 -28.38 50.43 -22.57
N SER A 392 -29.29 51.08 -23.32
CA SER A 392 -29.81 52.41 -23.04
C SER A 392 -30.82 52.37 -21.89
N VAL A 393 -30.70 53.33 -20.97
CA VAL A 393 -31.66 53.64 -19.90
C VAL A 393 -32.63 54.70 -20.42
N PRO A 394 -33.96 54.51 -20.37
CA PRO A 394 -34.89 55.60 -20.64
C PRO A 394 -35.29 56.28 -19.33
N THR A 395 -34.78 57.50 -19.13
CA THR A 395 -35.38 58.49 -18.25
C THR A 395 -36.51 59.21 -19.00
N SER A 396 -37.75 59.08 -18.55
CA SER A 396 -38.84 59.95 -18.99
C SER A 396 -39.48 60.61 -17.78
N GLY A 397 -39.06 61.85 -17.52
CA GLY A 397 -39.80 62.79 -16.70
C GLY A 397 -40.78 63.55 -17.60
N LYS A 398 -42.06 63.56 -17.21
CA LYS A 398 -43.06 64.50 -17.72
C LYS A 398 -43.12 65.71 -16.79
N PRO A 399 -43.16 66.96 -17.30
CA PRO A 399 -43.62 68.08 -16.51
C PRO A 399 -45.13 68.30 -16.65
N LEU A 400 -45.65 68.92 -15.59
CA LEU A 400 -47.01 69.31 -15.21
C LEU A 400 -47.87 69.98 -16.29
N SER A 401 -49.17 69.72 -16.23
CA SER A 401 -50.22 70.67 -16.59
C SER A 401 -51.21 70.84 -15.43
N VAL A 402 -51.45 72.11 -15.12
CA VAL A 402 -52.33 72.70 -14.11
C VAL A 402 -53.81 72.39 -14.37
N ASN A 403 -54.58 72.15 -13.31
CA ASN A 403 -55.97 72.63 -13.17
C ASN A 403 -56.41 72.60 -11.70
N ALA A 404 -56.97 73.74 -11.27
CA ALA A 404 -57.58 74.11 -9.98
C ALA A 404 -56.63 74.34 -8.79
#